data_AF-A0A7C7HHN2-F1
#
_entry.id   AF-A0A7C7HHN2-F1
#
_cell.length_a   1.000
_cell.length_b   1.000
_cell.length_c   1.000
_cell.angle_alpha   90.00
_cell.angle_beta   90.00
_cell.angle_gamma   90.00
#
_symmetry.space_group_name_H-M   'P 1'
#
loop_
_entity.id
_entity.type
_entity.pdbx_description
1 polymer ?
#
loop_
_entity_poly.entity_id
_entity_poly.type
_entity_poly.pdbx_seq_one_letter_code
_entity_poly.pdbx_strand_id
1 'polypeptide(L)'
;MRAFQNIEASAQKIIEICGKSQLKKSDKDHLLKLQAEMHTSIENLLECEICGCIVSFLVEIKIGNVSAKTCRDCGIKALEAGEVKKTSPRRKSSRTRNTTAGAKRTNITLVEKSLPEIHAKIESQTDLKKTEIRKIQKLIDEIPTPMNLTNTVDYVSREAEIARLKVDSDALKKAIKLIMA
;
A
#
# COMPACT_ATOMS: atom_id res chain seq x y z
N MET A 1 -10.46 -9.16 -15.60
CA MET A 1 -10.46 -10.41 -14.82
C MET A 1 -9.06 -11.03 -14.73
N ARG A 2 -8.35 -11.25 -15.85
CA ARG A 2 -7.03 -11.93 -15.84
C ARG A 2 -5.96 -11.30 -14.93
N ALA A 3 -5.85 -9.96 -14.89
CA ALA A 3 -4.82 -9.31 -14.06
C ALA A 3 -4.99 -9.59 -12.56
N PHE A 4 -6.21 -9.53 -12.04
CA PHE A 4 -6.49 -9.86 -10.64
C PHE A 4 -6.25 -11.33 -10.32
N GLN A 5 -6.65 -12.24 -11.22
CA GLN A 5 -6.38 -13.68 -11.09
C GLN A 5 -4.88 -13.98 -11.09
N ASN A 6 -4.11 -13.28 -11.91
CA ASN A 6 -2.65 -13.43 -11.94
C ASN A 6 -2.01 -12.95 -10.64
N ILE A 7 -2.46 -11.79 -10.11
CA ILE A 7 -1.99 -11.27 -8.82
C ILE A 7 -2.30 -12.26 -7.70
N GLU A 8 -3.52 -12.80 -7.66
CA GLU A 8 -3.95 -13.79 -6.67
C GLU A 8 -3.12 -15.08 -6.76
N ALA A 9 -2.92 -15.61 -7.97
CA ALA A 9 -2.12 -16.81 -8.19
C ALA A 9 -0.64 -16.60 -7.78
N SER A 10 -0.06 -15.44 -8.09
CA SER A 10 1.31 -15.11 -7.67
C SER A 10 1.40 -14.95 -6.15
N ALA A 11 0.41 -14.31 -5.51
CA ALA A 11 0.36 -14.19 -4.06
C ALA A 11 0.28 -15.56 -3.37
N GLN A 12 -0.53 -16.49 -3.90
CA GLN A 12 -0.63 -17.83 -3.35
C GLN A 12 0.69 -18.60 -3.43
N LYS A 13 1.41 -18.48 -4.55
CA LYS A 13 2.75 -19.07 -4.71
C LYS A 13 3.78 -18.48 -3.75
N ILE A 14 3.69 -17.18 -3.45
CA ILE A 14 4.55 -16.54 -2.44
C ILE A 14 4.28 -17.15 -1.06
N ILE A 15 3.00 -17.29 -0.67
CA ILE A 15 2.61 -17.90 0.61
C ILE A 15 3.18 -19.33 0.72
N GLU A 16 3.05 -20.14 -0.33
CA GLU A 16 3.60 -21.50 -0.37
C GLU A 16 5.12 -21.55 -0.20
N ILE A 17 5.84 -20.65 -0.86
CA ILE A 17 7.30 -20.58 -0.74
C ILE A 17 7.70 -20.13 0.67
N CYS A 18 7.08 -19.07 1.18
CA CYS A 18 7.37 -18.54 2.51
C CYS A 18 6.94 -19.48 3.65
N GLY A 19 6.05 -20.44 3.39
CA GLY A 19 5.66 -21.48 4.34
C GLY A 19 6.68 -22.60 4.53
N LYS A 20 7.76 -22.64 3.75
CA LYS A 20 8.82 -23.66 3.89
C LYS A 20 9.67 -23.42 5.14
N SER A 21 10.06 -24.51 5.81
CA SER A 21 10.94 -24.45 6.99
C SER A 21 12.35 -23.92 6.71
N GLN A 22 12.85 -24.16 5.48
CA GLN A 22 14.12 -23.60 5.00
C GLN A 22 13.99 -23.17 3.54
N LEU A 23 14.44 -21.95 3.25
CA LEU A 23 14.45 -21.37 1.90
C LEU A 23 15.78 -21.64 1.20
N LYS A 24 15.72 -22.12 -0.05
CA LYS A 24 16.88 -22.33 -0.91
C LYS A 24 17.12 -21.12 -1.80
N LYS A 25 18.33 -21.03 -2.39
CA LYS A 25 18.66 -19.98 -3.37
C LYS A 25 17.64 -19.93 -4.54
N SER A 26 17.21 -21.10 -5.02
CA SER A 26 16.18 -21.22 -6.05
C SER A 26 14.83 -20.63 -5.63
N ASP A 27 14.46 -20.72 -4.34
CA ASP A 27 13.23 -20.14 -3.83
C ASP A 27 13.28 -18.61 -3.86
N LYS A 28 14.45 -18.02 -3.54
CA LYS A 28 14.67 -16.58 -3.64
C LYS A 28 14.55 -16.08 -5.08
N ASP A 29 15.13 -16.80 -6.03
CA ASP A 29 15.03 -16.45 -7.46
C ASP A 29 13.56 -16.55 -7.94
N HIS A 30 12.82 -17.54 -7.45
CA HIS A 30 11.38 -17.66 -7.71
C HIS A 30 10.56 -16.50 -7.13
N LEU A 31 10.86 -16.06 -5.90
CA LEU A 31 10.19 -14.92 -5.27
C LEU A 31 10.42 -13.62 -6.06
N LEU A 32 11.65 -13.38 -6.55
CA LEU A 32 11.94 -12.22 -7.41
C LEU A 32 11.14 -12.26 -8.71
N LYS A 33 10.98 -13.45 -9.31
CA LYS A 33 10.15 -13.62 -10.50
C LYS A 33 8.68 -13.34 -10.21
N LEU A 34 8.14 -13.88 -9.11
CA LEU A 34 6.75 -13.63 -8.70
C LEU A 34 6.50 -12.14 -8.40
N GLN A 35 7.47 -11.46 -7.78
CA GLN A 35 7.43 -10.02 -7.56
C GLN A 35 7.32 -9.26 -8.89
N ALA A 36 8.17 -9.58 -9.86
CA ALA A 36 8.13 -8.94 -11.18
C ALA A 36 6.78 -9.18 -11.88
N GLU A 37 6.26 -10.42 -11.85
CA GLU A 37 4.95 -10.77 -12.43
C GLU A 37 3.79 -9.99 -11.79
N MET A 38 3.82 -9.80 -10.46
CA MET A 38 2.83 -8.99 -9.76
C MET A 38 2.94 -7.52 -10.12
N HIS A 39 4.14 -6.95 -10.19
CA HIS A 39 4.35 -5.55 -10.61
C HIS A 39 3.80 -5.31 -12.01
N THR A 40 4.15 -6.16 -12.98
CA THR A 40 3.61 -6.05 -14.34
C THR A 40 2.09 -6.19 -14.37
N SER A 41 1.51 -7.06 -13.55
CA SER A 41 0.05 -7.20 -13.49
C SER A 41 -0.64 -5.96 -12.92
N ILE A 42 -0.03 -5.30 -11.94
CA ILE A 42 -0.52 -4.06 -11.31
C ILE A 42 -0.41 -2.88 -12.28
N GLU A 43 0.71 -2.74 -13.00
CA GLU A 43 0.91 -1.65 -13.97
C GLU A 43 -0.12 -1.65 -15.11
N ASN A 44 -0.66 -2.82 -15.45
CA ASN A 44 -1.69 -2.98 -16.47
C ASN A 44 -3.12 -2.73 -15.96
N LEU A 45 -3.29 -2.40 -14.67
CA LEU A 45 -4.59 -2.03 -14.13
C LEU A 45 -4.92 -0.58 -14.46
N LEU A 46 -6.17 -0.36 -14.87
CA LEU A 46 -6.67 0.92 -15.33
C LEU A 46 -7.82 1.40 -14.43
N GLU A 47 -7.92 2.70 -14.24
CA GLU A 47 -8.95 3.31 -13.40
C GLU A 47 -10.08 3.88 -14.26
N CYS A 48 -11.32 3.50 -13.94
CA CYS A 48 -12.51 4.04 -14.60
C CYS A 48 -12.68 5.54 -14.34
N GLU A 49 -12.86 6.35 -15.39
CA GLU A 49 -13.04 7.81 -15.26
C GLU A 49 -14.35 8.22 -14.57
N ILE A 50 -15.32 7.31 -14.47
CA ILE A 50 -16.61 7.56 -13.83
C ILE A 50 -16.52 7.15 -12.37
N CYS A 51 -16.51 5.84 -12.07
CA CYS A 51 -16.59 5.35 -10.69
C CYS A 51 -15.24 5.25 -9.95
N GLY A 52 -14.10 5.42 -10.62
CA GLY A 52 -12.78 5.20 -10.02
C GLY A 52 -12.45 3.73 -9.74
N CYS A 53 -13.29 2.77 -10.16
CA CYS A 53 -12.96 1.36 -10.00
C CYS A 53 -11.74 0.98 -10.84
N ILE A 54 -10.85 0.18 -10.24
CA ILE A 54 -9.67 -0.36 -10.90
C ILE A 54 -10.07 -1.65 -11.63
N VAL A 55 -9.78 -1.72 -12.93
CA VAL A 55 -10.15 -2.83 -13.82
C VAL A 55 -9.01 -3.16 -14.77
N SER A 56 -9.01 -4.39 -15.31
CA SER A 56 -7.96 -4.82 -16.24
C SER A 56 -8.15 -4.32 -17.69
N PHE A 57 -9.26 -3.64 -17.96
CA PHE A 57 -9.60 -3.12 -19.28
C PHE A 57 -10.68 -2.05 -19.15
N LEU A 58 -10.58 -0.99 -19.95
CA LEU A 58 -11.57 0.07 -20.06
C LEU A 58 -12.10 0.14 -21.49
N VAL A 59 -13.37 0.50 -21.63
CA VAL A 59 -13.99 0.83 -22.91
C VAL A 59 -14.07 2.34 -23.04
N GLU A 60 -13.61 2.88 -24.15
CA GLU A 60 -13.86 4.28 -24.49
C GLU A 60 -15.26 4.42 -25.08
N ILE A 61 -16.08 5.24 -24.44
CA ILE A 61 -17.43 5.59 -24.91
C ILE A 61 -17.45 7.06 -25.30
N LYS A 62 -18.22 7.38 -26.35
CA LYS A 62 -18.45 8.75 -26.81
C LYS A 62 -19.94 8.97 -27.03
N ILE A 63 -20.53 9.90 -26.29
CA ILE A 63 -21.94 10.27 -26.42
C ILE A 63 -22.00 11.79 -26.58
N GLY A 64 -22.51 12.25 -27.73
CA GLY A 64 -22.42 13.64 -28.14
C GLY A 64 -20.95 14.11 -28.22
N ASN A 65 -20.64 15.19 -27.50
CA ASN A 65 -19.30 15.77 -27.45
C ASN A 65 -18.45 15.29 -26.26
N VAL A 66 -18.94 14.34 -25.46
CA VAL A 66 -18.24 13.86 -24.26
C VAL A 66 -17.72 12.44 -24.49
N SER A 67 -16.42 12.23 -24.25
CA SER A 67 -15.80 10.91 -24.19
C SER A 67 -15.30 10.56 -22.79
N ALA A 68 -15.31 9.26 -22.47
CA ALA A 68 -14.77 8.73 -21.22
C ALA A 68 -14.28 7.29 -21.38
N LYS A 69 -13.16 6.95 -20.71
CA LYS A 69 -12.73 5.57 -20.52
C LYS A 69 -13.41 4.97 -19.29
N THR A 70 -14.21 3.95 -19.51
CA THR A 70 -15.15 3.43 -18.50
C THR A 70 -14.99 1.94 -18.26
N CYS A 71 -15.27 1.50 -17.04
CA CYS A 71 -15.49 0.07 -16.77
C CYS A 71 -16.80 -0.39 -17.42
N ARG A 72 -16.98 -1.70 -17.54
CA ARG A 72 -18.16 -2.31 -18.16
C ARG A 72 -19.48 -1.75 -17.61
N ASP A 73 -19.63 -1.68 -16.29
CA ASP A 73 -20.89 -1.29 -15.67
C ASP A 73 -21.19 0.20 -15.89
N CYS A 74 -20.17 1.05 -15.81
CA CYS A 74 -20.34 2.48 -16.09
C CYS A 74 -20.60 2.74 -17.58
N GLY A 75 -19.97 1.97 -18.47
CA GLY A 75 -20.20 2.04 -19.90
C GLY A 75 -21.65 1.67 -20.27
N ILE A 76 -22.17 0.56 -19.73
CA ILE A 76 -23.56 0.14 -19.94
C ILE A 76 -24.53 1.21 -19.43
N LYS A 77 -24.36 1.69 -18.19
CA LYS A 77 -25.22 2.73 -17.62
C LYS A 77 -25.22 4.03 -18.43
N ALA A 78 -24.06 4.44 -18.95
CA ALA A 78 -23.96 5.63 -19.77
C ALA A 78 -24.68 5.47 -21.12
N LEU A 79 -24.58 4.28 -21.73
CA LEU A 79 -25.31 3.96 -22.98
C LEU A 79 -26.83 3.90 -22.75
N GLU A 80 -27.28 3.27 -21.66
CA GLU A 80 -28.70 3.20 -21.29
C GLU A 80 -29.30 4.58 -20.98
N ALA A 81 -28.53 5.45 -20.30
CA ALA A 81 -28.95 6.80 -19.97
C ALA A 81 -28.82 7.80 -21.14
N GLY A 82 -28.07 7.45 -22.19
CA GLY A 82 -27.77 8.37 -23.30
C GLY A 82 -26.89 9.57 -22.89
N GLU A 83 -26.17 9.48 -21.77
CA GLU A 83 -25.32 10.55 -21.27
C GLU A 83 -24.13 10.02 -20.44
N VAL A 84 -23.01 10.75 -20.48
CA VAL A 84 -21.82 10.45 -19.68
C VAL A 84 -21.78 11.36 -18.46
N LYS A 85 -22.23 10.86 -17.29
CA LYS A 85 -22.09 11.58 -16.02
C LYS A 85 -20.74 11.28 -15.37
N LYS A 86 -19.75 12.16 -15.58
CA LYS A 86 -18.48 12.10 -14.84
C LYS A 86 -18.73 12.53 -13.39
N THR A 87 -18.75 11.58 -12.45
CA THR A 87 -18.63 11.92 -11.03
C THR A 87 -17.29 12.60 -10.80
N SER A 88 -17.27 13.67 -10.00
CA SER A 88 -16.06 14.49 -9.82
C SER A 88 -14.85 13.60 -9.50
N PRO A 89 -13.67 13.84 -10.10
CA PRO A 89 -12.52 12.98 -9.91
C PRO A 89 -12.24 12.84 -8.42
N ARG A 90 -12.24 11.60 -7.90
CA ARG A 90 -11.67 11.33 -6.57
C ARG A 90 -10.28 11.93 -6.59
N ARG A 91 -10.04 12.93 -5.74
CA ARG A 91 -8.83 13.75 -5.71
C ARG A 91 -7.62 12.81 -5.61
N LYS A 92 -6.95 12.53 -6.74
CA LYS A 92 -5.72 11.76 -6.74
C LYS A 92 -4.72 12.55 -5.92
N SER A 93 -4.35 12.04 -4.75
CA SER A 93 -3.13 12.47 -4.06
C SER A 93 -1.95 11.98 -4.89
N SER A 94 -1.68 12.66 -5.99
CA SER A 94 -0.48 12.54 -6.80
C SER A 94 0.67 13.02 -5.91
N ARG A 95 1.31 12.08 -5.20
CA ARG A 95 2.57 12.34 -4.50
C ARG A 95 3.72 12.21 -5.51
N THR A 96 3.67 13.02 -6.56
CA THR A 96 4.83 13.23 -7.44
C THR A 96 5.81 14.08 -6.65
N ARG A 97 6.88 13.45 -6.13
CA ARG A 97 8.02 14.18 -5.55
C ARG A 97 8.74 14.89 -6.68
N ASN A 98 8.40 16.16 -6.92
CA ASN A 98 9.30 17.10 -7.55
C ASN A 98 9.67 18.17 -6.52
N THR A 99 10.95 18.18 -6.19
CA THR A 99 11.64 19.23 -5.44
C THR A 99 11.58 20.55 -6.20
N THR A 100 10.90 21.56 -5.67
CA THR A 100 11.42 22.92 -5.34
C THR A 100 10.30 23.92 -5.12
N ALA A 101 10.51 24.76 -4.10
CA ALA A 101 9.97 26.10 -3.86
C ALA A 101 8.44 26.35 -3.93
N GLY A 102 7.89 26.62 -2.74
CA GLY A 102 7.08 27.82 -2.50
C GLY A 102 5.66 27.86 -3.05
N ALA A 103 4.70 27.26 -2.35
CA ALA A 103 3.31 27.70 -2.42
C ALA A 103 2.60 27.48 -1.07
N LYS A 104 2.10 28.59 -0.50
CA LYS A 104 1.32 28.67 0.74
C LYS A 104 0.22 27.60 0.75
N ARG A 105 0.28 26.66 1.70
CA ARG A 105 -0.82 25.76 2.02
C ARG A 105 -1.59 26.30 3.21
N THR A 106 -2.87 26.56 2.97
CA THR A 106 -3.90 26.77 3.98
C THR A 106 -4.04 25.51 4.83
N ASN A 107 -3.94 25.67 6.14
CA ASN A 107 -4.02 24.62 7.14
C ASN A 107 -5.36 23.87 7.09
N ILE A 108 -5.31 22.59 6.75
CA ILE A 108 -6.19 21.59 7.37
C ILE A 108 -5.28 20.81 8.31
N THR A 109 -5.33 21.17 9.58
CA THR A 109 -4.55 20.54 10.64
C THR A 109 -5.14 19.17 10.96
N LEU A 110 -4.80 18.15 10.17
CA LEU A 110 -4.58 16.84 10.77
C LEU A 110 -3.24 16.97 11.48
N VAL A 111 -3.24 16.89 12.81
CA VAL A 111 -2.01 16.86 13.59
C VAL A 111 -1.32 15.53 13.27
N GLU A 112 -0.60 15.47 12.14
CA GLU A 112 0.50 14.53 11.95
C GLU A 112 1.47 14.82 13.10
N LYS A 113 1.40 14.00 14.14
CA LYS A 113 2.36 14.09 15.24
C LYS A 113 3.73 13.96 14.64
N SER A 114 4.60 14.91 14.96
CA SER A 114 5.95 14.88 14.44
C SER A 114 6.63 13.57 14.86
N LEU A 115 7.48 12.99 14.01
CA LEU A 115 8.23 11.76 14.33
C LEU A 115 8.88 11.79 15.74
N PRO A 116 9.44 12.94 16.21
CA PRO A 116 9.94 13.09 17.58
C PRO A 116 8.86 12.95 18.66
N GLU A 117 7.65 13.44 18.44
CA GLU A 117 6.52 13.29 19.37
C GLU A 117 6.03 11.84 19.44
N ILE A 118 6.00 11.13 18.31
CA ILE A 118 5.65 9.70 18.28
C ILE A 118 6.67 8.91 19.09
N HIS A 119 7.97 9.19 18.92
CA HIS A 119 9.03 8.53 19.69
C HIS A 119 8.93 8.83 21.19
N ALA A 120 8.71 10.10 21.57
CA ALA A 120 8.53 10.48 22.98
C ALA A 120 7.26 9.83 23.60
N LYS A 121 6.21 9.64 22.79
CA LYS A 121 5.01 8.93 23.22
C LYS A 121 5.25 7.43 23.41
N ILE A 122 6.10 6.82 22.59
CA ILE A 122 6.49 5.42 22.76
C ILE A 122 7.37 5.26 24.01
N GLU A 123 8.36 6.14 24.22
CA GLU A 123 9.22 6.16 25.42
C GLU A 123 8.43 6.35 26.72
N SER A 124 7.33 7.11 26.69
CA SER A 124 6.48 7.32 27.88
C SER A 124 5.46 6.20 28.13
N GLN A 125 5.19 5.35 27.13
CA GLN A 125 4.19 4.27 27.21
C GLN A 125 4.81 2.87 27.22
N THR A 126 6.12 2.78 27.01
CA THR A 126 6.90 1.54 26.94
C THR A 126 8.30 1.77 27.49
N ASP A 127 8.94 0.74 28.04
CA ASP A 127 10.34 0.83 28.54
C ASP A 127 11.39 0.78 27.42
N LEU A 128 11.01 1.14 26.18
CA LEU A 128 11.89 1.07 25.01
C LEU A 128 12.85 2.24 24.94
N LYS A 129 14.11 1.95 24.62
CA LYS A 129 15.10 3.00 24.38
C LYS A 129 14.88 3.65 23.01
N LYS A 130 15.23 4.93 22.90
CA LYS A 130 15.21 5.70 21.63
C LYS A 130 15.87 4.98 20.46
N THR A 131 16.94 4.23 20.73
CA THR A 131 17.68 3.44 19.73
C THR A 131 16.87 2.26 19.22
N GLU A 132 16.06 1.62 20.07
CA GLU A 132 15.19 0.50 19.71
C GLU A 132 13.99 0.99 18.90
N ILE A 133 13.38 2.11 19.31
CA ILE A 133 12.28 2.75 18.58
C ILE A 133 12.71 3.11 17.16
N ARG A 134 13.92 3.65 16.98
CA ARG A 134 14.48 3.94 15.65
C ARG A 134 14.67 2.69 14.79
N LYS A 135 15.08 1.57 15.39
CA LYS A 135 15.22 0.29 14.66
C LYS A 135 13.85 -0.24 14.24
N ILE A 136 12.84 -0.16 15.11
CA ILE A 136 11.46 -0.55 14.80
C ILE A 136 10.91 0.32 13.67
N GLN A 137 11.09 1.64 13.73
CA GLN A 137 10.70 2.55 12.65
C GLN A 137 11.35 2.18 11.32
N LYS A 138 12.67 1.91 11.34
CA LYS A 138 13.40 1.51 10.14
C LYS A 138 12.86 0.21 9.53
N LEU A 139 12.55 -0.78 10.37
CA LEU A 139 11.92 -2.02 9.92
C LEU A 139 10.55 -1.78 9.28
N ILE A 140 9.77 -0.83 9.80
CA ILE A 140 8.47 -0.45 9.22
C ILE A 140 8.64 0.29 7.89
N ASP A 141 9.60 1.21 7.80
CA ASP A 141 9.86 1.99 6.59
C ASP A 141 10.37 1.11 5.41
N GLU A 142 10.99 -0.03 5.72
CA GLU A 142 11.46 -1.02 4.74
C GLU A 142 10.33 -1.92 4.21
N ILE A 143 9.14 -1.90 4.81
CA ILE A 143 7.99 -2.72 4.37
C ILE A 143 7.36 -2.10 3.11
N PRO A 144 7.23 -2.87 2.01
CA PRO A 144 6.45 -2.44 0.85
C PRO A 144 4.98 -2.21 1.24
N THR A 145 4.47 -1.01 1.01
CA THR A 145 3.04 -0.72 1.19
C THR A 145 2.22 -1.35 0.05
N PRO A 146 0.98 -1.83 0.29
CA PRO A 146 0.13 -1.60 1.46
C PRO A 146 0.04 -2.83 2.41
N MET A 147 0.86 -2.87 3.46
CA MET A 147 0.75 -3.91 4.48
C MET A 147 -0.19 -3.47 5.61
N ASN A 148 -1.12 -4.34 6.03
CA ASN A 148 -2.06 -4.05 7.12
C ASN A 148 -1.38 -4.18 8.50
N LEU A 149 -1.98 -3.57 9.53
CA LEU A 149 -1.39 -3.51 10.88
C LEU A 149 -1.06 -4.89 11.45
N THR A 150 -1.93 -5.89 11.27
CA THR A 150 -1.72 -7.25 11.77
C THR A 150 -0.49 -7.89 11.13
N ASN A 151 -0.40 -7.82 9.81
CA ASN A 151 0.73 -8.36 9.06
C ASN A 151 2.03 -7.60 9.39
N THR A 152 1.96 -6.28 9.58
CA THR A 152 3.11 -5.49 10.01
C THR A 152 3.60 -5.88 11.40
N VAL A 153 2.69 -6.13 12.34
CA VAL A 153 3.06 -6.65 13.68
C VAL A 153 3.79 -8.00 13.55
N ASP A 154 3.25 -8.92 12.77
CA ASP A 154 3.84 -10.26 12.60
C ASP A 154 5.21 -10.22 11.90
N TYR A 155 5.36 -9.35 10.91
CA TYR A 155 6.62 -9.16 10.18
C TYR A 155 7.69 -8.53 11.08
N VAL A 156 7.38 -7.39 11.70
CA VAL A 156 8.35 -6.67 12.55
C VAL A 156 8.73 -7.51 13.78
N SER A 157 7.82 -8.32 14.31
CA SER A 157 8.14 -9.27 15.40
C SER A 157 9.19 -10.29 14.96
N ARG A 158 9.03 -10.90 13.78
CA ARG A 158 10.01 -11.85 13.24
C ARG A 158 11.35 -11.19 12.93
N GLU A 159 11.35 -10.00 12.34
CA GLU A 159 12.58 -9.26 12.08
C GLU A 159 13.29 -8.85 13.39
N ALA A 160 12.54 -8.52 14.44
CA ALA A 160 13.12 -8.22 15.75
C ALA A 160 13.78 -9.43 16.41
N GLU A 161 13.18 -10.61 16.27
CA GLU A 161 13.76 -11.89 16.71
C GLU A 161 15.05 -12.23 15.94
N ILE A 162 15.02 -12.09 14.61
CA ILE A 162 16.19 -12.28 13.73
C ILE A 162 17.32 -11.33 14.13
N ALA A 163 16.99 -10.06 14.40
CA ALA A 163 17.93 -9.03 14.84
C ALA A 163 18.33 -9.15 16.33
N ARG A 164 17.82 -10.16 17.06
CA ARG A 164 18.03 -10.39 18.50
C ARG A 164 17.78 -9.13 19.35
N LEU A 165 16.76 -8.36 18.99
CA LEU A 165 16.33 -7.20 19.77
C LEU A 165 15.71 -7.69 21.09
N LYS A 166 16.27 -7.25 22.22
CA LYS A 166 15.75 -7.57 23.56
C LYS A 166 14.59 -6.64 23.90
N VAL A 167 13.51 -6.77 23.15
CA VAL A 167 12.31 -5.93 23.27
C VAL A 167 11.13 -6.80 23.71
N ASP A 168 10.38 -6.33 24.70
CA ASP A 168 9.15 -6.98 25.13
C ASP A 168 8.08 -6.99 24.03
N SER A 169 7.32 -8.09 23.91
CA SER A 169 6.36 -8.31 22.83
C SER A 169 5.20 -7.30 22.87
N ASP A 170 4.73 -6.94 24.06
CA ASP A 170 3.62 -5.99 24.21
C ASP A 170 4.09 -4.55 23.97
N ALA A 171 5.33 -4.24 24.37
CA ALA A 171 5.98 -2.98 24.02
C ALA A 171 6.16 -2.82 22.50
N LEU A 172 6.58 -3.88 21.81
CA LEU A 172 6.75 -3.89 20.35
C LEU A 172 5.43 -3.63 19.62
N LYS A 173 4.36 -4.34 20.00
CA LYS A 173 3.03 -4.16 19.42
C LYS A 173 2.49 -2.74 19.61
N LYS A 174 2.69 -2.15 20.79
CA LYS A 174 2.29 -0.76 21.06
C LYS A 174 3.09 0.24 20.22
N ALA A 175 4.40 0.04 20.08
CA ALA A 175 5.25 0.89 19.25
C ALA A 175 4.80 0.87 17.78
N ILE A 176 4.57 -0.32 17.20
CA ILE A 176 4.10 -0.47 15.81
C ILE A 176 2.75 0.22 15.60
N LYS A 177 1.81 0.04 16.53
CA LYS A 177 0.50 0.72 16.49
C LYS A 177 0.63 2.23 16.51
N LEU A 178 1.54 2.79 17.32
CA LEU A 178 1.75 4.24 17.42
C LEU A 178 2.47 4.81 16.20
N ILE A 179 3.30 4.01 15.53
CA ILE A 179 4.03 4.41 14.30
C ILE A 179 3.12 4.39 13.08
N MET A 180 2.19 3.43 12.99
CA MET A 180 1.29 3.27 11.84
C MET A 180 -0.06 4.01 11.97
N ALA A 181 -0.36 4.62 13.12
CA ALA A 181 -1.60 5.36 13.39
C ALA A 181 -1.58 6.77 12.79
#